data_AF-A0A928TAM3-F1
#
_entry.id   AF-A0A928TAM3-F1
#
_cell.length_a   1.000
_cell.length_b   1.000
_cell.length_c   1.000
_cell.angle_alpha   90.00
_cell.angle_beta   90.00
_cell.angle_gamma   90.00
#
_symmetry.space_group_name_H-M   'P 1'
#
loop_
_entity.id
_entity.type
_entity.pdbx_description
1 polymer ?
#
loop_
_entity_poly.entity_id
_entity_poly.type
_entity_poly.pdbx_seq_one_letter_code
_entity_poly.pdbx_strand_id
1 'polypeptide(L)'
;MNIPHILLAFGPLGTPELIIIAILVLVLFGAKKLPTFARSLGKSMGEFKKARDEFEHELHNAQIEAERPQTTPPQEKRQPVANVDV
;
A
#
# COMPACT_ATOMS: atom_id res chain seq x y z
N MET A 1 -26.77 39.84 27.77
CA MET A 1 -27.74 38.92 27.13
C MET A 1 -26.97 37.66 26.75
N ASN A 2 -27.16 36.55 27.47
CA ASN A 2 -26.46 35.30 27.19
C ASN A 2 -27.04 34.68 25.92
N ILE A 3 -26.30 34.77 24.81
CA ILE A 3 -26.65 34.03 23.59
C ILE A 3 -26.48 32.53 23.91
N PRO A 4 -27.55 31.71 23.82
CA PRO A 4 -27.45 30.29 24.08
C PRO A 4 -26.50 29.68 23.05
N HIS A 5 -25.42 29.07 23.52
CA HIS A 5 -24.37 28.49 22.66
C HIS A 5 -24.90 27.36 21.76
N ILE A 6 -26.10 26.84 22.07
CA ILE A 6 -26.87 25.91 21.24
C ILE A 6 -27.21 26.50 19.86
N LEU A 7 -27.29 27.83 19.71
CA LEU A 7 -27.64 28.49 18.44
C LEU A 7 -26.45 28.68 17.48
N LEU A 8 -25.20 28.51 17.96
CA LEU A 8 -23.99 28.54 17.10
C LEU A 8 -23.67 27.17 16.46
N ALA A 9 -24.52 26.16 16.66
CA ALA A 9 -24.36 24.78 16.17
C ALA A 9 -24.40 24.60 14.63
N PHE A 10 -24.45 25.68 13.85
CA PHE A 10 -24.35 25.67 12.37
C PHE A 10 -23.06 26.33 11.85
N GLY A 11 -22.05 26.51 12.70
CA GLY A 11 -20.68 26.84 12.30
C GLY A 11 -19.81 25.59 12.10
N PRO A 12 -18.60 25.70 11.49
CA PRO A 12 -17.73 24.55 11.23
C PRO A 12 -17.54 23.74 12.51
N LEU A 13 -17.89 22.46 12.46
CA LEU A 13 -17.89 21.52 13.58
C LEU A 13 -16.73 21.81 14.52
N GLY A 14 -17.04 22.40 15.67
CA GLY A 14 -16.05 22.77 16.64
C GLY A 14 -15.46 21.54 17.31
N THR A 15 -14.36 21.75 18.04
CA THR A 15 -13.80 20.72 18.91
C THR A 15 -14.82 20.14 19.92
N PRO A 16 -15.79 20.91 20.49
CA PRO A 16 -16.79 20.35 21.40
C PRO A 16 -17.71 19.32 20.74
N GLU A 17 -18.19 19.57 19.52
CA GLU A 17 -19.09 18.68 18.78
C GLU A 17 -18.40 17.35 18.46
N LEU A 18 -17.13 17.39 18.03
CA LEU A 18 -16.36 16.17 17.77
C LEU A 18 -16.15 15.35 19.04
N ILE A 19 -15.98 15.97 20.20
CA ILE A 19 -15.85 15.27 21.48
C ILE A 19 -17.16 14.54 21.82
N ILE A 20 -18.32 15.16 21.62
CA ILE A 20 -19.63 14.53 21.86
C ILE A 20 -19.81 13.31 20.96
N ILE A 21 -19.50 13.43 19.67
CA ILE A 21 -19.57 12.31 18.72
C ILE A 21 -18.58 11.20 19.12
N ALA A 22 -17.36 11.56 19.49
CA ALA A 22 -16.34 10.60 19.93
C ALA A 22 -16.79 9.83 21.17
N ILE A 23 -17.43 10.49 22.14
CA ILE A 23 -18.01 9.85 23.33
C ILE A 23 -19.12 8.89 22.93
N LEU A 24 -20.03 9.29 22.03
CA LEU A 24 -21.12 8.43 21.56
C LEU A 24 -20.57 7.15 20.90
N VAL A 25 -19.59 7.29 20.01
CA VAL A 25 -18.89 6.16 19.39
C VAL A 25 -18.17 5.31 20.47
N LEU A 26 -17.55 5.94 21.46
CA LEU A 26 -16.92 5.23 22.58
C LEU A 26 -17.91 4.41 23.41
N VAL A 27 -19.14 4.88 23.59
CA VAL A 27 -20.17 4.14 24.33
C VAL A 27 -20.68 2.96 23.50
N LEU A 28 -20.91 3.16 22.20
CA LEU A 28 -21.40 2.10 21.30
C LEU A 28 -20.37 0.99 21.08
N PHE A 29 -19.12 1.37 20.82
CA PHE A 29 -18.05 0.44 20.47
C PHE A 29 -17.14 0.08 21.65
N GLY A 30 -17.01 0.96 22.64
CA GLY A 30 -16.08 0.83 23.75
C GLY A 30 -14.70 1.44 23.48
N ALA A 31 -14.12 2.11 24.49
CA ALA A 31 -12.81 2.75 24.41
C ALA A 31 -11.65 1.80 24.03
N LYS A 32 -11.80 0.50 24.29
CA LYS A 32 -10.80 -0.52 23.92
C LYS A 32 -10.93 -1.00 22.48
N LYS A 33 -12.11 -0.92 21.85
CA LYS A 33 -12.33 -1.47 20.50
C LYS A 33 -11.82 -0.54 19.40
N LEU A 34 -11.96 0.77 19.57
CA LEU A 34 -11.44 1.80 18.66
C LEU A 34 -9.93 1.65 18.37
N PRO A 35 -9.03 1.61 19.37
CA PRO A 35 -7.60 1.47 19.12
C PRO A 35 -7.24 0.10 18.54
N THR A 36 -7.94 -0.97 18.94
CA THR A 36 -7.73 -2.31 18.36
C THR A 36 -8.12 -2.33 16.88
N PHE A 37 -9.26 -1.73 16.52
CA PHE A 37 -9.74 -1.63 15.14
C PHE A 37 -8.81 -0.77 14.28
N ALA A 38 -8.36 0.38 14.80
CA ALA A 38 -7.38 1.23 14.13
C ALA A 38 -6.06 0.48 13.88
N ARG A 39 -5.58 -0.30 14.85
CA ARG A 39 -4.36 -1.12 14.70
C ARG A 39 -4.53 -2.22 13.66
N SER A 40 -5.69 -2.91 13.62
CA SER A 40 -5.92 -3.96 12.62
C SER A 40 -6.04 -3.36 11.21
N LEU A 41 -6.79 -2.27 11.05
CA LEU A 41 -6.87 -1.55 9.78
C LEU A 41 -5.51 -1.02 9.33
N GLY A 42 -4.73 -0.43 10.25
CA GLY A 42 -3.40 0.08 9.96
C GLY A 42 -2.44 -1.01 9.49
N LYS A 43 -2.48 -2.20 10.12
CA LYS A 43 -1.72 -3.37 9.66
C LYS A 43 -2.16 -3.80 8.27
N SER A 44 -3.47 -3.97 8.03
CA SER A 44 -3.99 -4.36 6.72
C SER A 44 -3.62 -3.36 5.62
N MET A 45 -3.71 -2.05 5.90
CA MET A 45 -3.30 -1.00 4.96
C MET A 45 -1.79 -1.00 4.71
N GLY A 46 -0.97 -1.29 5.73
CA GLY A 46 0.48 -1.42 5.60
C GLY A 46 0.89 -2.58 4.70
N GLU A 47 0.36 -3.78 4.97
CA GLU A 47 0.61 -4.96 4.12
C GLU A 47 0.09 -4.76 2.70
N PHE A 48 -1.08 -4.13 2.54
CA PHE A 48 -1.63 -3.79 1.23
C PHE A 48 -0.72 -2.84 0.46
N LYS A 49 -0.19 -1.79 1.13
CA LYS A 49 0.76 -0.87 0.50
C LYS A 49 2.03 -1.59 0.05
N LYS A 50 2.60 -2.44 0.91
CA LYS A 50 3.80 -3.22 0.59
C LYS A 50 3.59 -4.13 -0.62
N ALA A 51 2.48 -4.86 -0.66
CA ALA A 51 2.14 -5.72 -1.79
C ALA A 51 1.95 -4.93 -3.09
N ARG A 52 1.36 -3.72 -3.01
CA ARG A 52 1.26 -2.82 -4.16
C ARG A 52 2.62 -2.35 -4.65
N ASP A 53 3.51 -1.95 -3.75
CA ASP A 53 4.85 -1.47 -4.12
C ASP A 53 5.66 -2.60 -4.79
N GLU A 54 5.60 -3.82 -4.26
CA GLU A 54 6.26 -5.00 -4.82
C GLU A 54 5.72 -5.37 -6.22
N PHE A 55 4.39 -5.31 -6.40
CA PHE A 55 3.76 -5.51 -7.70
C PHE A 55 4.18 -4.49 -8.75
N GLU A 56 4.23 -3.19 -8.40
CA GLU A 56 4.71 -2.15 -9.32
C GLU A 56 6.19 -2.38 -9.71
N HIS A 57 7.03 -2.80 -8.77
CA HIS A 57 8.42 -3.18 -9.06
C HIS A 57 8.53 -4.39 -9.99
N GLU A 58 7.73 -5.44 -9.77
CA GLU A 58 7.68 -6.60 -10.65
C GLU A 58 7.20 -6.23 -12.06
N LEU A 59 6.16 -5.41 -12.18
CA LEU A 59 5.68 -4.93 -13.48
C LEU A 59 6.73 -4.10 -14.22
N HIS A 60 7.42 -3.19 -13.52
CA HIS A 60 8.49 -2.39 -14.12
C HIS A 60 9.64 -3.28 -14.60
N ASN A 61 10.05 -4.26 -13.80
CA ASN A 61 11.11 -5.20 -14.16
C ASN A 61 10.70 -6.11 -15.32
N ALA A 62 9.45 -6.58 -15.35
CA ALA A 62 8.92 -7.40 -16.44
C ALA A 62 8.83 -6.62 -17.76
N GLN A 63 8.52 -5.32 -17.72
CA GLN A 63 8.56 -4.45 -18.89
C GLN A 63 9.98 -4.27 -19.43
N ILE A 64 10.96 -4.09 -18.54
CA ILE A 64 12.37 -3.99 -18.94
C ILE A 64 12.90 -5.32 -19.50
N GLU A 65 12.45 -6.46 -18.97
CA GLU A 65 12.83 -7.78 -19.48
C GLU A 65 12.15 -8.11 -20.82
N ALA A 66 10.89 -7.71 -21.02
CA ALA A 66 10.18 -7.87 -22.29
C ALA A 66 10.79 -7.03 -23.44
N GLU A 67 11.55 -5.99 -23.12
CA GLU A 67 12.26 -5.15 -24.08
C GLU A 67 13.72 -5.63 -24.33
N ARG A 68 14.22 -6.64 -23.60
CA ARG A 68 15.52 -7.28 -23.91
C ARG A 68 15.37 -8.22 -25.11
N PRO A 69 16.12 -8.01 -26.21
CA PRO A 69 16.19 -8.99 -27.27
C PRO A 69 16.81 -10.27 -26.70
N GLN A 70 16.21 -11.41 -26.98
CA GLN A 70 16.76 -12.72 -26.65
C GLN A 70 18.11 -12.93 -27.35
N THR A 71 19.20 -12.51 -26.71
CA THR A 71 20.55 -12.92 -27.07
C THR A 71 20.76 -14.33 -26.53
N THR A 72 20.38 -15.28 -27.38
CA THR A 72 20.77 -16.69 -27.29
C THR A 72 22.23 -16.80 -26.83
N PRO A 73 22.54 -17.53 -25.74
CA PRO A 73 23.90 -17.84 -25.35
C PRO A 73 24.64 -18.56 -26.50
N PRO A 74 25.89 -18.17 -26.83
CA PRO A 74 26.73 -18.90 -27.78
C PRO A 74 26.85 -20.38 -27.40
N GLN A 75 26.18 -21.24 -28.14
CA GLN A 75 26.37 -22.69 -28.09
C GLN A 75 27.77 -23.01 -28.61
N GLU A 76 28.68 -23.20 -27.66
CA GLU A 76 29.42 -24.46 -27.54
C GLU A 76 30.20 -24.92 -28.78
N LYS A 77 31.42 -24.39 -28.90
CA LYS A 77 32.67 -25.16 -29.06
C LYS A 77 32.54 -26.55 -29.71
N ARG A 78 32.18 -26.61 -30.99
CA ARG A 78 32.56 -27.72 -31.88
C ARG A 78 33.59 -27.20 -32.86
N GLN A 79 34.86 -27.33 -32.48
CA GLN A 79 35.93 -27.54 -33.46
C GLN A 79 35.83 -29.01 -33.89
N PRO A 80 35.41 -29.33 -35.13
CA PRO A 80 35.92 -30.52 -35.76
C PRO A 80 37.35 -30.18 -36.18
N VAL A 81 38.31 -30.66 -35.40
CA VAL A 81 39.66 -30.90 -35.87
C VAL A 81 39.54 -31.84 -37.06
N ALA A 82 39.83 -31.35 -38.27
CA ALA A 82 39.96 -32.18 -39.46
C ALA A 82 40.86 -31.50 -40.50
N ASN A 83 42.05 -31.09 -40.06
CA ASN A 83 43.20 -31.07 -40.96
C ASN A 83 44.03 -32.29 -40.57
N VAL A 84 43.85 -33.38 -41.31
CA VAL A 84 44.79 -34.50 -41.39
C VAL A 84 45.18 -34.57 -42.85
N ASP A 85 46.43 -34.18 -43.10
CA ASP A 85 47.38 -34.70 -44.09
C ASP A 85 46.79 -35.38 -45.34
N VAL A 86 47.03 -34.80 -46.53
CA VAL A 86 47.92 -35.30 -47.62
C VAL A 86 48.15 -34.18 -48.63
#